data_AF-A0A958FJH1-F1
#
_entry.id   AF-A0A958FJH1-F1
#
_cell.length_a   1.000
_cell.length_b   1.000
_cell.length_c   1.000
_cell.angle_alpha   90.00
_cell.angle_beta   90.00
_cell.angle_gamma   90.00
#
_symmetry.space_group_name_H-M   'P 1'
#
loop_
_entity.id
_entity.type
_entity.pdbx_description
1 polymer ?
#
loop_
_entity_poly.entity_id
_entity_poly.type
_entity_poly.pdbx_seq_one_letter_code
_entity_poly.pdbx_strand_id
1 'polypeptide(L)'
;MTRTNFFFSTLLLCLSGQLLFAQPQRILVDGAYGDWDGVALTHNDPLGDPLSGSLDFGRLWVTNDEDYLFIRIEVGQEINLQDLNGVTLFLDSDLNPATGYAINGIGAELQWRFGDRSGFYYRNGATLPVSHAALGIVTAPTVTSTVFEIALERQARPDGSHLLFEGDQIALVFQDRFIGGDLLPDNGGAPYSFNNDPLPARVQIPIRPLHSNTIRLMSYNVLSDGFFVPSRQPSFARILQALQPAIIGFQEIYDHDATQVRDAVAAILPGQQWYGAGIEPDIFAVSRYPISSSFAIEGTNSSNQNGAFLLDLRPQFDSDLLFIVAHTPCCTNNTGRQYEIDAIMAFIREARAPGGELTLEPNTPIVITGDMNLVGDAQQLTTLLTGEIINTNPFGPSFSPDWDGSDFSDLLPRHTLLP
;
A
#
# COMPACT_ATOMS: atom_id res chain seq x y z
N MET A 1 18.41 -86.10 3.41
CA MET A 1 19.15 -85.21 2.50
C MET A 1 18.12 -84.57 1.58
N THR A 2 17.59 -83.42 1.95
CA THR A 2 16.58 -82.69 1.16
C THR A 2 16.74 -81.21 1.53
N ARG A 3 17.26 -80.43 0.57
CA ARG A 3 17.54 -79.01 0.71
C ARG A 3 16.30 -78.20 0.34
N THR A 4 15.94 -77.26 1.21
CA THR A 4 14.88 -76.27 0.99
C THR A 4 15.54 -74.99 0.47
N ASN A 5 15.16 -74.53 -0.73
CA ASN A 5 15.58 -73.25 -1.29
C ASN A 5 14.56 -72.17 -0.93
N PHE A 6 14.99 -71.14 -0.20
CA PHE A 6 14.23 -69.90 -0.03
C PHE A 6 14.67 -68.90 -1.12
N PHE A 7 13.71 -68.47 -1.93
CA PHE A 7 13.88 -67.33 -2.84
C PHE A 7 13.68 -66.02 -2.07
N PHE A 8 14.70 -65.17 -2.03
CA PHE A 8 14.58 -63.77 -1.61
C PHE A 8 14.14 -62.94 -2.82
N SER A 9 12.95 -62.36 -2.78
CA SER A 9 12.52 -61.31 -3.71
C SER A 9 12.93 -59.95 -3.15
N THR A 10 13.85 -59.28 -3.82
CA THR A 10 14.25 -57.90 -3.54
C THR A 10 13.22 -56.94 -4.15
N LEU A 11 12.46 -56.24 -3.32
CA LEU A 11 11.51 -55.21 -3.74
C LEU A 11 12.27 -53.89 -3.97
N LEU A 12 12.40 -53.46 -5.22
CA LEU A 12 12.96 -52.16 -5.59
C LEU A 12 11.87 -51.09 -5.36
N LEU A 13 12.00 -50.29 -4.30
CA LEU A 13 11.16 -49.09 -4.10
C LEU A 13 11.71 -47.98 -5.01
N CYS A 14 11.05 -47.72 -6.14
CA CYS A 14 11.25 -46.49 -6.89
C CYS A 14 10.58 -45.33 -6.14
N LEU A 15 11.36 -44.57 -5.36
CA LEU A 15 10.95 -43.24 -4.90
C LEU A 15 10.89 -42.31 -6.12
N SER A 16 9.72 -42.20 -6.74
CA SER A 16 9.41 -41.07 -7.62
C SER A 16 9.31 -39.83 -6.75
N GLY A 17 10.36 -39.00 -6.74
CA GLY A 17 10.27 -37.65 -6.21
C GLY A 17 9.21 -36.89 -6.99
N GLN A 18 8.05 -36.66 -6.38
CA GLN A 18 7.10 -35.69 -6.90
C GLN A 18 7.76 -34.32 -6.73
N LEU A 19 8.23 -33.75 -7.84
CA LEU A 19 8.48 -32.32 -7.91
C LEU A 19 7.12 -31.65 -7.68
N LEU A 20 6.89 -31.16 -6.45
CA LEU A 20 5.83 -30.22 -6.17
C LEU A 20 6.21 -28.94 -6.91
N PHE A 21 5.73 -28.80 -8.15
CA PHE A 21 5.74 -27.50 -8.80
C PHE A 21 4.87 -26.58 -7.96
N ALA A 22 5.46 -25.51 -7.41
CA ALA A 22 4.71 -24.43 -6.79
C ALA A 22 3.65 -23.98 -7.80
N GLN A 23 2.39 -23.91 -7.39
CA GLN A 23 1.38 -23.34 -8.27
C GLN A 23 1.75 -21.88 -8.51
N PRO A 24 1.63 -21.39 -9.76
CA PRO A 24 1.92 -20.00 -10.03
C PRO A 24 0.99 -19.12 -9.18
N GLN A 25 1.60 -18.31 -8.33
CA GLN A 25 0.94 -17.49 -7.34
C GLN A 25 0.68 -16.09 -7.92
N ARG A 26 -0.48 -15.52 -7.58
CA ARG A 26 -0.79 -14.13 -7.96
C ARG A 26 -0.03 -13.19 -7.05
N ILE A 27 0.65 -12.23 -7.66
CA ILE A 27 1.29 -11.11 -6.96
C ILE A 27 0.22 -10.06 -6.64
N LEU A 28 0.30 -9.52 -5.43
CA LEU A 28 -0.43 -8.37 -4.94
C LEU A 28 0.57 -7.26 -4.63
N VAL A 29 0.34 -6.05 -5.14
CA VAL A 29 1.25 -4.92 -4.88
C VAL A 29 0.80 -4.23 -3.59
N ASP A 30 1.12 -4.84 -2.45
CA ASP A 30 0.70 -4.38 -1.13
C ASP A 30 1.87 -4.14 -0.15
N GLY A 31 3.11 -4.30 -0.60
CA GLY A 31 4.32 -4.14 0.22
C GLY A 31 4.66 -5.36 1.06
N ALA A 32 3.89 -6.46 0.95
CA ALA A 32 4.18 -7.73 1.61
C ALA A 32 4.69 -8.77 0.60
N TYR A 33 5.96 -9.14 0.72
CA TYR A 33 6.62 -9.93 -0.34
C TYR A 33 6.41 -11.46 -0.29
N GLY A 34 5.46 -11.94 0.52
CA GLY A 34 5.28 -13.38 0.75
C GLY A 34 4.75 -14.14 -0.47
N ASP A 35 4.11 -13.45 -1.40
CA ASP A 35 3.63 -14.00 -2.67
C ASP A 35 4.70 -14.06 -3.77
N TRP A 36 5.87 -13.46 -3.55
CA TRP A 36 7.06 -13.66 -4.37
C TRP A 36 7.80 -14.95 -4.04
N ASP A 37 7.40 -15.67 -2.99
CA ASP A 37 8.02 -16.93 -2.61
C ASP A 37 7.92 -17.95 -3.75
N GLY A 38 9.07 -18.38 -4.26
CA GLY A 38 9.17 -19.31 -5.38
C GLY A 38 9.23 -18.65 -6.78
N VAL A 39 9.09 -17.32 -6.87
CA VAL A 39 9.41 -16.60 -8.11
C VAL A 39 10.93 -16.66 -8.35
N ALA A 40 11.33 -17.09 -9.54
CA ALA A 40 12.73 -17.20 -9.90
C ALA A 40 13.39 -15.82 -9.97
N LEU A 41 14.63 -15.73 -9.51
CA LEU A 41 15.43 -14.52 -9.62
C LEU A 41 15.74 -14.23 -11.10
N THR A 42 15.37 -13.04 -11.57
CA THR A 42 15.61 -12.60 -12.95
C THR A 42 17.05 -12.11 -13.13
N HIS A 43 17.53 -11.33 -12.17
CA HIS A 43 18.92 -10.85 -12.15
C HIS A 43 19.44 -10.70 -10.73
N ASN A 44 20.74 -10.93 -10.55
CA ASN A 44 21.47 -10.68 -9.32
C ASN A 44 22.63 -9.76 -9.63
N ASP A 45 22.47 -8.48 -9.36
CA ASP A 45 23.54 -7.51 -9.59
C ASP A 45 24.72 -7.76 -8.65
N PRO A 46 25.95 -7.46 -9.09
CA PRO A 46 27.06 -7.29 -8.17
C PRO A 46 26.75 -6.18 -7.15
N LEU A 47 27.42 -6.21 -6.00
CA LEU A 47 27.33 -5.13 -5.02
C LEU A 47 28.65 -4.36 -5.02
N GLY A 48 28.60 -3.05 -4.82
CA GLY A 48 29.76 -2.16 -4.70
C GLY A 48 30.44 -1.82 -6.03
N ASP A 49 29.74 -1.98 -7.14
CA ASP A 49 30.07 -1.57 -8.51
C ASP A 49 29.73 -0.12 -8.89
N PRO A 50 28.82 0.62 -8.23
CA PRO A 50 28.73 2.07 -8.44
C PRO A 50 29.81 2.85 -7.67
N LEU A 51 29.87 4.17 -7.89
CA LEU A 51 30.69 5.03 -7.05
C LEU A 51 30.19 4.97 -5.60
N SER A 52 31.13 4.89 -4.65
CA SER A 52 30.82 4.90 -3.22
C SER A 52 29.91 6.07 -2.84
N GLY A 53 28.75 5.75 -2.25
CA GLY A 53 27.72 6.72 -1.83
C GLY A 53 26.59 6.91 -2.83
N SER A 54 26.64 6.29 -4.01
CA SER A 54 25.52 6.18 -4.94
C SER A 54 24.54 5.07 -4.54
N LEU A 55 23.36 5.05 -5.17
CA LEU A 55 22.44 3.93 -5.05
C LEU A 55 23.05 2.71 -5.78
N ASP A 56 23.02 1.57 -5.11
CA ASP A 56 23.54 0.28 -5.56
C ASP A 56 22.35 -0.67 -5.69
N PHE A 57 22.11 -1.25 -6.85
CA PHE A 57 20.99 -2.17 -7.08
C PHE A 57 21.38 -3.59 -6.64
N GLY A 58 20.40 -4.37 -6.21
CA GLY A 58 20.64 -5.74 -5.75
C GLY A 58 19.97 -6.78 -6.62
N ARG A 59 18.87 -7.31 -6.12
CA ARG A 59 18.16 -8.40 -6.77
C ARG A 59 16.94 -7.90 -7.54
N LEU A 60 16.71 -8.52 -8.70
CA LEU A 60 15.58 -8.27 -9.57
C LEU A 60 14.77 -9.55 -9.75
N TRP A 61 13.46 -9.47 -9.49
CA TRP A 61 12.49 -10.48 -9.88
C TRP A 61 11.47 -9.86 -10.82
N VAL A 62 11.07 -10.64 -11.82
CA VAL A 62 10.04 -10.26 -12.78
C VAL A 62 9.11 -11.43 -12.96
N THR A 63 7.81 -11.17 -12.89
CA THR A 63 6.76 -12.13 -13.18
C THR A 63 5.58 -11.40 -13.83
N ASN A 64 4.54 -12.11 -14.25
CA ASN A 64 3.34 -11.48 -14.80
C ASN A 64 2.09 -12.30 -14.49
N ASP A 65 0.93 -11.63 -14.51
CA ASP A 65 -0.36 -12.28 -14.67
C ASP A 65 -0.99 -11.90 -16.03
N GLU A 66 -2.28 -12.15 -16.21
CA GLU A 66 -3.02 -11.77 -17.41
C GLU A 66 -3.06 -10.25 -17.68
N ASP A 67 -2.97 -9.44 -16.63
CA ASP A 67 -3.25 -8.00 -16.66
C ASP A 67 -1.97 -7.17 -16.47
N TYR A 68 -1.02 -7.63 -15.66
CA TYR A 68 0.14 -6.86 -15.21
C TYR A 68 1.47 -7.60 -15.38
N LEU A 69 2.51 -6.83 -15.70
CA LEU A 69 3.92 -7.16 -15.45
C LEU A 69 4.24 -6.72 -14.02
N PHE A 70 4.81 -7.61 -13.21
CA PHE A 70 5.24 -7.32 -11.84
C PHE A 70 6.76 -7.36 -11.76
N ILE A 71 7.33 -6.40 -11.06
CA ILE A 71 8.76 -6.26 -10.81
C ILE A 71 8.96 -6.11 -9.30
N ARG A 72 9.88 -6.89 -8.73
CA ARG A 72 10.40 -6.64 -7.39
C ARG A 72 11.88 -6.31 -7.51
N ILE A 73 12.29 -5.21 -6.88
CA ILE A 73 13.66 -4.72 -6.91
C ILE A 73 14.17 -4.43 -5.51
N GLU A 74 15.39 -4.84 -5.23
CA GLU A 74 16.14 -4.42 -4.05
C GLU A 74 17.11 -3.30 -4.40
N VAL A 75 17.18 -2.31 -3.52
CA VAL A 75 18.08 -1.18 -3.59
C VAL A 75 18.89 -1.10 -2.29
N GLY A 76 20.18 -0.85 -2.42
CA GLY A 76 21.18 -0.99 -1.36
C GLY A 76 21.11 0.04 -0.22
N GLN A 77 20.17 0.98 -0.29
CA GLN A 77 19.90 1.96 0.77
C GLN A 77 18.42 2.34 0.78
N GLU A 78 17.95 2.80 1.94
CA GLU A 78 16.57 3.25 2.10
C GLU A 78 16.34 4.54 1.29
N ILE A 79 15.39 4.49 0.36
CA ILE A 79 14.98 5.63 -0.47
C ILE A 79 13.46 5.73 -0.47
N ASN A 80 12.92 6.86 -0.92
CA ASN A 80 11.54 6.93 -1.37
C ASN A 80 11.53 6.66 -2.87
N LEU A 81 10.84 5.61 -3.35
CA LEU A 81 10.79 5.35 -4.79
C LEU A 81 10.00 6.42 -5.54
N GLN A 82 8.99 7.03 -4.92
CA GLN A 82 8.08 7.98 -5.57
C GLN A 82 8.58 9.44 -5.56
N ASP A 83 9.70 9.74 -4.89
CA ASP A 83 10.24 11.10 -4.80
C ASP A 83 11.77 11.12 -4.60
N LEU A 84 12.41 12.24 -4.95
CA LEU A 84 13.81 12.57 -4.62
C LEU A 84 14.89 11.50 -4.97
N ASN A 85 14.66 10.67 -5.98
CA ASN A 85 15.61 9.63 -6.41
C ASN A 85 15.99 9.72 -7.89
N GLY A 86 17.05 8.98 -8.24
CA GLY A 86 17.58 8.85 -9.60
C GLY A 86 17.05 7.65 -10.39
N VAL A 87 16.18 6.84 -9.78
CA VAL A 87 15.79 5.51 -10.30
C VAL A 87 14.97 5.68 -11.57
N THR A 88 15.45 5.06 -12.63
CA THR A 88 14.82 5.04 -13.95
C THR A 88 14.69 3.61 -14.44
N LEU A 89 13.47 3.19 -14.78
CA LEU A 89 13.21 1.96 -15.52
C LEU A 89 13.24 2.24 -17.02
N PHE A 90 14.03 1.46 -17.75
CA PHE A 90 14.00 1.37 -19.20
C PHE A 90 13.47 -0.01 -19.59
N LEU A 91 12.55 -0.04 -20.55
CA LEU A 91 11.94 -1.27 -21.06
C LEU A 91 12.03 -1.29 -22.58
N ASP A 92 12.77 -2.27 -23.08
CA ASP A 92 12.83 -2.67 -24.49
C ASP A 92 11.76 -3.74 -24.70
N SER A 93 10.74 -3.41 -25.49
CA SER A 93 9.54 -4.24 -25.66
C SER A 93 9.49 -5.00 -26.98
N ASP A 94 10.46 -4.78 -27.87
CA ASP A 94 10.57 -5.46 -29.16
C ASP A 94 11.91 -6.21 -29.37
N LEU A 95 12.80 -6.17 -28.38
CA LEU A 95 14.16 -6.72 -28.36
C LEU A 95 15.05 -6.21 -29.50
N ASN A 96 14.82 -4.99 -29.96
CA ASN A 96 15.59 -4.40 -31.05
C ASN A 96 16.43 -3.21 -30.56
N PRO A 97 17.76 -3.38 -30.43
CA PRO A 97 18.64 -2.30 -29.96
C PRO A 97 18.75 -1.11 -30.92
N ALA A 98 18.17 -1.20 -32.12
CA ALA A 98 18.13 -0.11 -33.11
C ALA A 98 16.87 0.78 -33.00
N THR A 99 15.89 0.41 -32.17
CA THR A 99 14.68 1.18 -31.87
C THR A 99 14.76 1.81 -30.48
N GLY A 100 13.72 2.55 -30.10
CA GLY A 100 13.63 3.15 -28.78
C GLY A 100 14.77 4.13 -28.42
N TYR A 101 15.01 4.23 -27.11
CA TYR A 101 16.12 4.96 -26.51
C TYR A 101 17.30 4.00 -26.28
N ALA A 102 18.43 4.29 -26.92
CA ALA A 102 19.64 3.48 -26.77
C ALA A 102 20.24 3.61 -25.36
N ILE A 103 20.23 2.53 -24.59
CA ILE A 103 20.80 2.48 -23.23
C ILE A 103 21.35 1.09 -22.97
N ASN A 104 22.55 1.00 -22.40
CA ASN A 104 23.17 -0.25 -21.94
C ASN A 104 23.11 -1.44 -22.93
N GLY A 105 23.10 -1.18 -24.25
CA GLY A 105 23.01 -2.22 -25.27
C GLY A 105 21.59 -2.66 -25.66
N ILE A 106 20.55 -2.06 -25.08
CA ILE A 106 19.13 -2.24 -25.48
C ILE A 106 18.58 -0.97 -26.16
N GLY A 107 17.43 -1.11 -26.83
CA GLY A 107 16.67 -0.03 -27.44
C GLY A 107 15.33 0.12 -26.73
N ALA A 108 15.24 1.01 -25.74
CA ALA A 108 14.08 1.04 -24.85
C ALA A 108 12.90 1.86 -25.41
N GLU A 109 11.76 1.22 -25.67
CA GLU A 109 10.51 1.89 -26.03
C GLU A 109 9.94 2.72 -24.88
N LEU A 110 10.21 2.35 -23.62
CA LEU A 110 9.77 3.10 -22.45
C LEU A 110 10.95 3.53 -21.57
N GLN A 111 10.94 4.79 -21.16
CA GLN A 111 11.70 5.31 -20.02
C GLN A 111 10.72 5.81 -18.96
N TRP A 112 10.80 5.30 -17.74
CA TRP A 112 10.02 5.77 -16.60
C TRP A 112 10.93 6.22 -15.45
N ARG A 113 10.78 7.46 -14.98
CA ARG A 113 11.58 8.04 -13.90
C ARG A 113 10.73 8.12 -12.65
N PHE A 114 11.04 7.30 -11.65
CA PHE A 114 10.17 7.15 -10.48
C PHE A 114 10.14 8.41 -9.62
N GLY A 115 11.30 8.98 -9.28
CA GLY A 115 11.37 10.24 -8.51
C GLY A 115 10.73 11.45 -9.21
N ASP A 116 10.66 11.46 -10.54
CA ASP A 116 10.00 12.53 -11.31
C ASP A 116 8.51 12.25 -11.57
N ARG A 117 8.04 11.03 -11.28
CA ARG A 117 6.69 10.54 -11.60
C ARG A 117 6.29 10.81 -13.05
N SER A 118 7.24 10.69 -13.97
CA SER A 118 7.06 10.96 -15.40
C SER A 118 8.00 10.11 -16.25
N GLY A 119 7.67 9.99 -17.53
CA GLY A 119 8.46 9.19 -18.45
C GLY A 119 8.33 9.63 -19.90
N PHE A 120 9.00 8.88 -20.77
CA PHE A 120 8.92 9.01 -22.21
C PHE A 120 8.65 7.66 -22.88
N TYR A 121 7.79 7.69 -23.90
CA TYR A 121 7.58 6.60 -24.84
C TYR A 121 8.26 6.94 -26.18
N TYR A 122 9.06 6.01 -26.68
CA TYR A 122 9.86 6.15 -27.90
C TYR A 122 9.29 5.23 -28.96
N ARG A 123 8.87 5.81 -30.10
CA ARG A 123 8.34 5.02 -31.20
C ARG A 123 8.53 5.71 -32.55
N ASN A 124 9.00 4.96 -33.55
CA ASN A 124 9.18 5.47 -34.93
C ASN A 124 9.96 6.80 -34.99
N GLY A 125 10.96 6.96 -34.12
CA GLY A 125 11.77 8.18 -34.01
C GLY A 125 11.09 9.37 -33.29
N ALA A 126 9.86 9.21 -32.79
CA ALA A 126 9.19 10.18 -31.94
C ALA A 126 9.46 9.90 -30.46
N THR A 127 9.50 10.97 -29.66
CA THR A 127 9.54 10.93 -28.19
C THR A 127 8.27 11.57 -27.66
N LEU A 128 7.48 10.81 -26.90
CA LEU A 128 6.20 11.27 -26.33
C LEU A 128 6.27 11.24 -24.81
N PRO A 129 5.89 12.31 -24.09
CA PRO A 129 5.78 12.24 -22.64
C PRO A 129 4.66 11.27 -22.26
N VAL A 130 4.87 10.49 -21.20
CA VAL A 130 3.88 9.53 -20.68
C VAL A 130 3.68 9.75 -19.17
N SER A 131 2.46 9.50 -18.70
CA SER A 131 2.08 9.53 -17.30
C SER A 131 1.95 8.13 -16.72
N HIS A 132 2.02 8.00 -15.40
CA HIS A 132 1.85 6.73 -14.70
C HIS A 132 0.51 6.06 -15.06
N ALA A 133 -0.54 6.86 -15.27
CA ALA A 133 -1.89 6.40 -15.58
C ALA A 133 -1.99 5.73 -16.96
N ALA A 134 -1.22 6.21 -17.95
CA ALA A 134 -1.20 5.58 -19.29
C ALA A 134 -0.45 4.23 -19.29
N LEU A 135 0.34 3.97 -18.26
CA LEU A 135 1.12 2.76 -18.05
C LEU A 135 0.50 1.81 -17.01
N GLY A 136 -0.53 2.27 -16.30
CA GLY A 136 -1.10 1.57 -15.15
C GLY A 136 -0.09 1.29 -14.04
N ILE A 137 0.86 2.22 -13.81
CA ILE A 137 1.91 2.02 -12.80
C ILE A 137 1.32 2.08 -11.39
N VAL A 138 1.63 1.04 -10.62
CA VAL A 138 1.38 0.95 -9.17
C VAL A 138 2.68 0.54 -8.50
N THR A 139 2.99 1.16 -7.36
CA THR A 139 4.19 0.82 -6.57
C THR A 139 3.88 0.65 -5.09
N ALA A 140 4.60 -0.25 -4.44
CA ALA A 140 4.56 -0.45 -2.99
C ALA A 140 5.97 -0.77 -2.43
N PRO A 141 6.26 -0.45 -1.16
CA PRO A 141 5.46 0.42 -0.30
C PRO A 141 5.46 1.88 -0.80
N THR A 142 4.58 2.71 -0.24
CA THR A 142 4.52 4.15 -0.54
C THR A 142 5.47 4.99 0.32
N VAL A 143 5.96 4.42 1.42
CA VAL A 143 7.00 5.00 2.28
C VAL A 143 8.40 4.62 1.79
N THR A 144 9.43 5.12 2.46
CA THR A 144 10.81 4.73 2.19
C THR A 144 11.02 3.23 2.40
N SER A 145 11.90 2.62 1.61
CA SER A 145 12.22 1.19 1.70
C SER A 145 13.53 0.90 0.98
N THR A 146 14.06 -0.30 1.22
CA THR A 146 15.14 -0.92 0.44
C THR A 146 14.60 -1.94 -0.58
N VAL A 147 13.30 -2.23 -0.55
CA VAL A 147 12.65 -3.20 -1.44
C VAL A 147 11.34 -2.62 -1.95
N PHE A 148 11.13 -2.71 -3.26
CA PHE A 148 9.93 -2.20 -3.91
C PHE A 148 9.30 -3.21 -4.85
N GLU A 149 7.98 -3.15 -4.94
CA GLU A 149 7.16 -3.78 -5.95
C GLU A 149 6.66 -2.73 -6.93
N ILE A 150 6.65 -3.07 -8.21
CA ILE A 150 6.20 -2.21 -9.30
C ILE A 150 5.34 -3.06 -10.22
N ALA A 151 4.14 -2.60 -10.54
CA ALA A 151 3.31 -3.18 -11.59
C ALA A 151 3.19 -2.25 -12.79
N LEU A 152 3.10 -2.82 -14.00
CA LEU A 152 2.77 -2.13 -15.25
C LEU A 152 1.67 -2.90 -15.98
N GLU A 153 0.67 -2.21 -16.54
CA GLU A 153 -0.39 -2.86 -17.31
C GLU A 153 0.17 -3.49 -18.59
N ARG A 154 -0.11 -4.78 -18.81
CA ARG A 154 0.25 -5.49 -20.05
C ARG A 154 -0.45 -4.93 -21.28
N GLN A 155 -1.61 -4.31 -21.08
CA GLN A 155 -2.37 -3.65 -22.15
C GLN A 155 -2.14 -2.14 -22.20
N ALA A 156 -1.11 -1.64 -21.51
CA ALA A 156 -0.76 -0.22 -21.51
C ALA A 156 -0.60 0.32 -22.93
N ARG A 157 -1.16 1.52 -23.15
CA ARG A 157 -1.03 2.27 -24.41
C ARG A 157 -0.47 3.65 -24.10
N PRO A 158 0.87 3.80 -24.08
CA PRO A 158 1.52 5.06 -23.68
C PRO A 158 1.05 6.28 -24.50
N ASP A 159 0.73 6.07 -25.78
CA ASP A 159 0.22 7.10 -26.70
C ASP A 159 -1.31 7.04 -26.92
N GLY A 160 -2.01 6.23 -26.13
CA GLY A 160 -3.46 5.98 -26.22
C GLY A 160 -3.89 5.12 -27.41
N SER A 161 -2.98 4.71 -28.29
CA SER A 161 -3.31 4.01 -29.54
C SER A 161 -2.60 2.66 -29.67
N HIS A 162 -1.35 2.57 -29.26
CA HIS A 162 -0.49 1.42 -29.53
C HIS A 162 -0.03 0.77 -28.24
N LEU A 163 0.06 -0.56 -28.26
CA LEU A 163 0.48 -1.33 -27.09
C LEU A 163 1.97 -1.06 -26.81
N LEU A 164 2.31 -0.95 -25.53
CA LEU A 164 3.70 -1.00 -25.10
C LEU A 164 4.28 -2.39 -25.37
N PHE A 165 3.54 -3.44 -25.03
CA PHE A 165 3.94 -4.83 -25.20
C PHE A 165 3.29 -5.42 -26.46
N GLU A 166 3.99 -5.37 -27.60
CA GLU A 166 3.52 -5.97 -28.86
C GLU A 166 3.91 -7.46 -28.98
N GLY A 167 4.90 -7.91 -28.21
CA GLY A 167 5.37 -9.29 -28.15
C GLY A 167 5.49 -9.82 -26.71
N ASP A 168 5.89 -11.09 -26.59
CA ASP A 168 5.99 -11.81 -25.31
C ASP A 168 7.39 -11.75 -24.69
N GLN A 169 8.34 -11.01 -25.27
CA GLN A 169 9.70 -10.92 -24.75
C GLN A 169 10.10 -9.47 -24.57
N ILE A 170 10.76 -9.18 -23.45
CA ILE A 170 11.20 -7.83 -23.08
C ILE A 170 12.59 -7.89 -22.46
N ALA A 171 13.27 -6.75 -22.43
CA ALA A 171 14.47 -6.55 -21.63
C ALA A 171 14.32 -5.30 -20.76
N LEU A 172 14.74 -5.39 -19.50
CA LEU A 172 14.65 -4.31 -18.52
C LEU A 172 16.04 -3.81 -18.14
N VAL A 173 16.17 -2.50 -17.96
CA VAL A 173 17.34 -1.88 -17.32
C VAL A 173 16.85 -0.91 -16.27
N PHE A 174 17.37 -1.03 -15.05
CA PHE A 174 17.29 0.01 -14.04
C PHE A 174 18.56 0.84 -14.04
N GLN A 175 18.42 2.14 -13.84
CA GLN A 175 19.54 3.08 -13.75
C GLN A 175 19.34 4.01 -12.56
N ASP A 176 20.41 4.24 -11.78
CA ASP A 176 20.54 5.45 -10.98
C ASP A 176 21.21 6.52 -11.85
N ARG A 177 20.42 7.52 -12.26
CA ARG A 177 20.87 8.55 -13.21
C ARG A 177 21.84 9.58 -12.61
N PHE A 178 22.10 9.51 -11.31
CA PHE A 178 23.07 10.41 -10.68
C PHE A 178 24.51 10.06 -11.09
N ILE A 179 25.43 10.99 -10.87
CA ILE A 179 26.82 10.84 -11.32
C ILE A 179 27.47 9.66 -10.58
N GLY A 180 27.88 8.65 -11.35
CA GLY A 180 28.43 7.41 -10.80
C GLY A 180 27.40 6.51 -10.12
N GLY A 181 26.13 6.69 -10.48
CA GLY A 181 25.07 5.75 -10.16
C GLY A 181 25.20 4.45 -10.94
N ASP A 182 24.40 3.50 -10.52
CA ASP A 182 24.46 2.11 -10.92
C ASP A 182 23.58 1.77 -12.14
N LEU A 183 23.83 0.60 -12.74
CA LEU A 183 23.02 0.00 -13.81
C LEU A 183 22.73 -1.45 -13.46
N LEU A 184 21.44 -1.79 -13.43
CA LEU A 184 20.97 -3.17 -13.26
C LEU A 184 20.29 -3.63 -14.55
N PRO A 185 20.85 -4.59 -15.30
CA PRO A 185 22.17 -5.20 -15.10
C PRO A 185 23.32 -4.30 -15.57
N ASP A 186 24.53 -4.63 -15.13
CA ASP A 186 25.80 -4.01 -15.55
C ASP A 186 26.03 -3.93 -17.08
N ASN A 187 25.46 -4.86 -17.84
CA ASN A 187 25.59 -4.95 -19.30
C ASN A 187 24.35 -5.60 -19.93
N GLY A 188 23.84 -4.99 -20.99
CA GLY A 188 22.62 -5.44 -21.66
C GLY A 188 21.36 -5.05 -20.88
N GLY A 189 20.31 -5.86 -21.03
CA GLY A 189 19.10 -5.77 -20.21
C GLY A 189 18.76 -7.12 -19.60
N ALA A 190 18.11 -7.11 -18.44
CA ALA A 190 17.60 -8.31 -17.80
C ALA A 190 16.43 -8.85 -18.64
N PRO A 191 16.57 -10.04 -19.27
CA PRO A 191 15.56 -10.56 -20.16
C PRO A 191 14.37 -11.13 -19.38
N TYR A 192 13.18 -10.97 -19.92
CA TYR A 192 11.98 -11.62 -19.42
C TYR A 192 11.09 -12.12 -20.57
N SER A 193 10.43 -13.25 -20.37
CA SER A 193 9.44 -13.78 -21.30
C SER A 193 8.12 -13.99 -20.58
N PHE A 194 7.05 -13.39 -21.09
CA PHE A 194 5.73 -13.46 -20.49
C PHE A 194 5.25 -14.91 -20.41
N ASN A 195 4.80 -15.30 -19.21
CA ASN A 195 4.07 -16.53 -19.03
C ASN A 195 2.59 -16.28 -19.32
N ASN A 196 2.07 -16.96 -20.34
CA ASN A 196 0.68 -16.87 -20.76
C ASN A 196 -0.18 -18.05 -20.25
N ASP A 197 0.37 -18.88 -19.36
CA ASP A 197 -0.39 -19.91 -18.67
C ASP A 197 -1.46 -19.26 -17.78
N PRO A 198 -2.69 -19.78 -17.78
CA PRO A 198 -3.77 -19.19 -16.99
C PRO A 198 -3.49 -19.36 -15.49
N LEU A 199 -3.53 -18.24 -14.75
CA LEU A 199 -3.51 -18.27 -13.29
C LEU A 199 -4.88 -18.67 -12.73
N PRO A 200 -4.94 -19.23 -11.51
CA PRO A 200 -6.21 -19.47 -10.81
C PRO A 200 -7.04 -18.19 -10.75
N ALA A 201 -8.36 -18.24 -10.98
CA ALA A 201 -9.19 -17.04 -10.98
C ALA A 201 -9.06 -16.23 -9.68
N ARG A 202 -9.10 -14.90 -9.77
CA ARG A 202 -9.07 -14.03 -8.59
C ARG A 202 -10.24 -14.36 -7.67
N VAL A 203 -9.94 -14.54 -6.38
CA VAL A 203 -10.97 -14.75 -5.36
C VAL A 203 -11.74 -13.45 -5.19
N GLN A 204 -13.01 -13.44 -5.58
CA GLN A 204 -13.86 -12.26 -5.41
C GLN A 204 -14.13 -12.04 -3.92
N ILE A 205 -13.85 -10.82 -3.44
CA ILE A 205 -14.20 -10.38 -2.09
C ILE A 205 -15.61 -9.80 -2.15
N PRO A 206 -16.61 -10.45 -1.52
CA PRO A 206 -17.97 -9.95 -1.56
C PRO A 206 -18.11 -8.65 -0.74
N ILE A 207 -18.87 -7.69 -1.26
CA ILE A 207 -19.25 -6.48 -0.50
C ILE A 207 -20.20 -6.83 0.66
N ARG A 208 -20.94 -7.94 0.59
CA ARG A 208 -21.76 -8.37 1.72
C ARG A 208 -20.87 -8.83 2.90
N PRO A 209 -21.23 -8.52 4.15
CA PRO A 209 -20.51 -9.04 5.31
C PRO A 209 -20.40 -10.57 5.28
N LEU A 210 -19.22 -11.08 5.66
CA LEU A 210 -18.96 -12.52 5.72
C LEU A 210 -19.62 -13.17 6.96
N HIS A 211 -19.83 -12.39 8.02
CA HIS A 211 -20.46 -12.85 9.26
C HIS A 211 -21.57 -11.88 9.69
N SER A 212 -22.56 -12.39 10.42
CA SER A 212 -23.69 -11.59 10.91
C SER A 212 -23.33 -10.65 12.07
N ASN A 213 -22.18 -10.84 12.71
CA ASN A 213 -21.72 -10.04 13.85
C ASN A 213 -20.42 -9.27 13.51
N THR A 214 -20.49 -8.40 12.50
CA THR A 214 -19.36 -7.57 12.06
C THR A 214 -19.79 -6.12 11.94
N ILE A 215 -18.86 -5.21 12.25
CA ILE A 215 -19.01 -3.78 12.01
C ILE A 215 -18.25 -3.44 10.72
N ARG A 216 -18.83 -2.57 9.88
CA ARG A 216 -18.13 -1.99 8.73
C ARG A 216 -17.71 -0.56 9.07
N LEU A 217 -16.40 -0.34 9.04
CA LEU A 217 -15.78 0.95 9.22
C LEU A 217 -15.35 1.50 7.85
N MET A 218 -15.39 2.82 7.70
CA MET A 218 -14.97 3.50 6.47
C MET A 218 -14.11 4.71 6.84
N SER A 219 -12.94 4.85 6.23
CA SER A 219 -12.23 6.13 6.14
C SER A 219 -12.62 6.82 4.86
N TYR A 220 -12.85 8.13 4.89
CA TYR A 220 -13.16 8.87 3.67
C TYR A 220 -12.67 10.31 3.71
N ASN A 221 -11.53 10.58 3.07
CA ASN A 221 -11.16 11.93 2.67
C ASN A 221 -12.09 12.38 1.52
N VAL A 222 -12.86 13.44 1.75
CA VAL A 222 -13.87 13.90 0.79
C VAL A 222 -13.35 14.96 -0.18
N LEU A 223 -12.08 15.35 -0.10
CA LEU A 223 -11.44 16.42 -0.85
C LEU A 223 -12.22 17.74 -0.71
N SER A 224 -11.81 18.55 0.27
CA SER A 224 -12.26 19.93 0.56
C SER A 224 -13.77 20.13 0.40
N ASP A 225 -14.55 19.72 1.40
CA ASP A 225 -16.01 19.80 1.46
C ASP A 225 -16.74 19.12 0.28
N GLY A 226 -16.03 18.24 -0.43
CA GLY A 226 -16.55 17.57 -1.63
C GLY A 226 -17.85 16.82 -1.43
N PHE A 227 -18.08 16.32 -0.21
CA PHE A 227 -19.30 15.65 0.19
C PHE A 227 -20.55 16.55 0.06
N PHE A 228 -20.37 17.86 0.20
CA PHE A 228 -21.42 18.87 0.13
C PHE A 228 -21.51 19.57 -1.23
N VAL A 229 -20.62 19.24 -2.18
CA VAL A 229 -20.68 19.74 -3.56
C VAL A 229 -21.78 19.02 -4.36
N PRO A 230 -22.84 19.71 -4.84
CA PRO A 230 -24.00 19.05 -5.44
C PRO A 230 -23.69 18.15 -6.65
N SER A 231 -22.70 18.50 -7.47
CA SER A 231 -22.30 17.69 -8.62
C SER A 231 -21.56 16.40 -8.24
N ARG A 232 -20.99 16.32 -7.03
CA ARG A 232 -20.26 15.16 -6.52
C ARG A 232 -21.14 14.25 -5.66
N GLN A 233 -22.20 14.79 -5.05
CA GLN A 233 -23.12 14.07 -4.17
C GLN A 233 -23.66 12.74 -4.74
N PRO A 234 -24.04 12.61 -6.02
CA PRO A 234 -24.50 11.33 -6.56
C PRO A 234 -23.45 10.21 -6.47
N SER A 235 -22.17 10.55 -6.61
CA SER A 235 -21.07 9.58 -6.49
C SER A 235 -20.88 9.13 -5.04
N PHE A 236 -20.88 10.07 -4.09
CA PHE A 236 -20.82 9.76 -2.66
C PHE A 236 -22.02 8.90 -2.23
N ALA A 237 -23.23 9.27 -2.66
CA ALA A 237 -24.44 8.52 -2.36
C ALA A 237 -24.36 7.08 -2.87
N ARG A 238 -23.92 6.89 -4.12
CA ARG A 238 -23.72 5.55 -4.71
C ARG A 238 -22.74 4.70 -3.91
N ILE A 239 -21.61 5.28 -3.48
CA ILE A 239 -20.59 4.58 -2.68
C ILE A 239 -21.15 4.18 -1.31
N LEU A 240 -21.71 5.14 -0.57
CA LEU A 240 -22.25 4.88 0.77
C LEU A 240 -23.42 3.89 0.73
N GLN A 241 -24.28 3.96 -0.29
CA GLN A 241 -25.39 3.01 -0.47
C GLN A 241 -24.93 1.60 -0.79
N ALA A 242 -23.84 1.44 -1.55
CA ALA A 242 -23.25 0.14 -1.84
C ALA A 242 -22.53 -0.44 -0.62
N LEU A 243 -21.78 0.39 0.10
CA LEU A 243 -20.96 -0.04 1.22
C LEU A 243 -21.76 -0.18 2.51
N GLN A 244 -22.82 0.60 2.76
CA GLN A 244 -23.58 0.58 4.02
C GLN A 244 -22.69 0.57 5.28
N PRO A 245 -21.72 1.50 5.43
CA PRO A 245 -20.88 1.53 6.62
C PRO A 245 -21.70 1.78 7.89
N ALA A 246 -21.19 1.31 9.02
CA ALA A 246 -21.77 1.58 10.34
C ALA A 246 -21.04 2.72 11.07
N ILE A 247 -19.76 2.91 10.77
CA ILE A 247 -18.91 3.98 11.31
C ILE A 247 -18.13 4.57 10.13
N ILE A 248 -18.07 5.90 10.03
CA ILE A 248 -17.34 6.63 9.00
C ILE A 248 -16.45 7.68 9.69
N GLY A 249 -15.16 7.66 9.39
CA GLY A 249 -14.21 8.73 9.72
C GLY A 249 -13.97 9.57 8.47
N PHE A 250 -14.41 10.83 8.49
CA PHE A 250 -14.21 11.79 7.41
C PHE A 250 -12.98 12.66 7.66
N GLN A 251 -12.33 13.03 6.55
CA GLN A 251 -11.27 14.04 6.48
C GLN A 251 -11.65 15.08 5.42
N GLU A 252 -11.10 16.28 5.51
CA GLU A 252 -11.30 17.42 4.62
C GLU A 252 -12.75 17.90 4.49
N ILE A 253 -13.48 17.94 5.59
CA ILE A 253 -14.67 18.77 5.71
C ILE A 253 -14.24 20.01 6.48
N TYR A 254 -14.62 21.22 6.10
CA TYR A 254 -14.13 22.46 6.73
C TYR A 254 -15.25 23.43 7.05
N ASP A 255 -16.17 23.65 6.12
CA ASP A 255 -17.26 24.64 6.26
C ASP A 255 -18.56 24.03 6.83
N HIS A 256 -18.46 22.90 7.52
CA HIS A 256 -19.60 22.16 8.06
C HIS A 256 -19.38 21.65 9.48
N ASP A 257 -20.44 21.66 10.29
CA ASP A 257 -20.42 21.11 11.65
C ASP A 257 -20.80 19.62 11.69
N ALA A 258 -20.56 18.96 12.83
CA ALA A 258 -20.84 17.53 13.00
C ALA A 258 -22.32 17.16 12.81
N THR A 259 -23.25 18.09 13.06
CA THR A 259 -24.69 17.88 12.87
C THR A 259 -25.00 17.82 11.38
N GLN A 260 -24.44 18.75 10.59
CA GLN A 260 -24.62 18.80 9.14
C GLN A 260 -24.02 17.57 8.45
N VAL A 261 -22.82 17.13 8.85
CA VAL A 261 -22.18 15.92 8.30
C VAL A 261 -23.00 14.67 8.62
N ARG A 262 -23.45 14.51 9.87
CA ARG A 262 -24.35 13.42 10.28
C ARG A 262 -25.64 13.42 9.47
N ASP A 263 -26.30 14.57 9.32
CA ASP A 263 -27.58 14.68 8.63
C ASP A 263 -27.46 14.37 7.13
N ALA A 264 -26.34 14.75 6.50
CA ALA A 264 -26.04 14.38 5.13
C ALA A 264 -25.86 12.85 4.96
N VAL A 265 -25.17 12.18 5.90
CA VAL A 265 -25.09 10.70 5.91
C VAL A 265 -26.46 10.08 6.12
N ALA A 266 -27.25 10.60 7.06
CA ALA A 266 -28.60 10.09 7.35
C ALA A 266 -29.56 10.25 6.17
N ALA A 267 -29.41 11.32 5.38
CA ALA A 267 -30.18 11.53 4.15
C ALA A 267 -29.86 10.48 3.07
N ILE A 268 -28.59 10.07 2.95
CA ILE A 268 -28.13 9.06 1.99
C ILE A 268 -28.48 7.64 2.46
N LEU A 269 -28.37 7.39 3.77
CA LEU A 269 -28.59 6.11 4.45
C LEU A 269 -29.73 6.22 5.48
N PRO A 270 -31.00 6.35 5.03
CA PRO A 270 -32.12 6.56 5.92
C PRO A 270 -32.50 5.29 6.71
N GLY A 271 -33.27 5.49 7.78
CA GLY A 271 -33.91 4.39 8.54
C GLY A 271 -33.15 3.89 9.76
N GLN A 272 -32.06 4.55 10.16
CA GLN A 272 -31.31 4.26 11.38
C GLN A 272 -30.95 5.55 12.12
N GLN A 273 -30.68 5.44 13.42
CA GLN A 273 -30.13 6.55 14.20
C GLN A 273 -28.65 6.72 13.84
N TRP A 274 -28.26 7.98 13.61
CA TRP A 274 -26.87 8.36 13.40
C TRP A 274 -26.42 9.31 14.50
N TYR A 275 -25.16 9.24 14.86
CA TYR A 275 -24.46 10.10 15.80
C TYR A 275 -23.30 10.76 15.06
N GLY A 276 -23.00 12.00 15.37
CA GLY A 276 -21.92 12.76 14.75
C GLY A 276 -21.13 13.51 15.80
N ALA A 277 -19.81 13.49 15.68
CA ALA A 277 -18.89 14.31 16.45
C ALA A 277 -17.76 14.78 15.53
N GLY A 278 -17.14 15.91 15.84
CA GLY A 278 -16.08 16.49 15.03
C GLY A 278 -14.99 17.11 15.89
N ILE A 279 -13.76 17.03 15.38
CA ILE A 279 -12.62 17.86 15.80
C ILE A 279 -12.40 18.85 14.66
N GLU A 280 -13.03 20.00 14.82
CA GLU A 280 -13.11 21.01 13.77
C GLU A 280 -11.74 21.68 13.49
N PRO A 281 -11.52 22.12 12.24
CA PRO A 281 -12.46 22.08 11.14
C PRO A 281 -12.52 20.73 10.42
N ASP A 282 -11.43 19.95 10.39
CA ASP A 282 -11.17 18.86 9.41
C ASP A 282 -11.89 17.52 9.66
N ILE A 283 -11.82 17.03 10.91
CA ILE A 283 -12.05 15.62 11.24
C ILE A 283 -13.45 15.39 11.78
N PHE A 284 -14.18 14.42 11.22
CA PHE A 284 -15.50 14.03 11.73
C PHE A 284 -15.67 12.51 11.84
N ALA A 285 -16.36 12.06 12.88
CA ALA A 285 -16.86 10.70 13.00
C ALA A 285 -18.39 10.69 12.92
N VAL A 286 -18.93 9.85 12.03
CA VAL A 286 -20.37 9.57 11.93
C VAL A 286 -20.61 8.09 12.17
N SER A 287 -21.49 7.76 13.11
CA SER A 287 -21.63 6.39 13.62
C SER A 287 -23.10 6.02 13.86
N ARG A 288 -23.43 4.74 13.69
CA ARG A 288 -24.71 4.14 14.13
C ARG A 288 -24.74 3.87 15.64
N TYR A 289 -23.57 3.85 16.25
CA TYR A 289 -23.36 3.67 17.69
C TYR A 289 -23.16 5.04 18.36
N PRO A 290 -23.68 5.27 19.58
CA PRO A 290 -23.46 6.52 20.30
C PRO A 290 -21.97 6.86 20.42
N ILE A 291 -21.63 8.13 20.16
CA ILE A 291 -20.29 8.66 20.44
C ILE A 291 -20.35 9.27 21.84
N SER A 292 -19.73 8.59 22.81
CA SER A 292 -19.76 8.94 24.23
C SER A 292 -18.87 10.14 24.56
N SER A 293 -17.74 10.25 23.86
CA SER A 293 -16.79 11.35 24.01
C SER A 293 -15.91 11.50 22.77
N SER A 294 -15.33 12.69 22.61
CA SER A 294 -14.39 13.03 21.55
C SER A 294 -13.23 13.85 22.10
N PHE A 295 -12.02 13.60 21.59
CA PHE A 295 -10.79 14.22 22.03
C PHE A 295 -10.00 14.70 20.82
N ALA A 296 -9.50 15.93 20.89
CA ALA A 296 -8.54 16.43 19.93
C ALA A 296 -7.16 15.85 20.28
N ILE A 297 -6.49 15.26 19.29
CA ILE A 297 -5.09 14.86 19.38
C ILE A 297 -4.26 15.97 18.75
N GLU A 298 -3.20 16.38 19.46
CA GLU A 298 -2.36 17.50 19.07
C GLU A 298 -1.83 17.36 17.64
N GLY A 299 -1.99 18.45 16.89
CA GLY A 299 -1.46 18.64 15.54
C GLY A 299 -0.20 19.49 15.52
N THR A 300 0.49 19.53 14.38
CA THR A 300 1.59 20.49 14.15
C THR A 300 1.16 21.96 14.22
N ASN A 301 -0.14 22.23 14.11
CA ASN A 301 -0.75 23.52 14.40
C ASN A 301 -2.20 23.33 14.86
N SER A 302 -2.81 24.41 15.38
CA SER A 302 -4.17 24.39 15.94
C SER A 302 -5.27 24.05 14.93
N SER A 303 -4.99 24.09 13.63
CA SER A 303 -5.96 23.81 12.57
C SER A 303 -5.82 22.40 11.98
N ASN A 304 -4.80 21.63 12.39
CA ASN A 304 -4.46 20.31 11.84
C ASN A 304 -4.50 19.25 12.94
N GLN A 305 -5.61 19.15 13.67
CA GLN A 305 -5.75 18.17 14.75
C GLN A 305 -6.27 16.84 14.22
N ASN A 306 -5.81 15.75 14.82
CA ASN A 306 -6.38 14.43 14.62
C ASN A 306 -7.49 14.22 15.67
N GLY A 307 -8.42 13.28 15.44
CA GLY A 307 -9.56 13.07 16.33
C GLY A 307 -9.63 11.67 16.90
N ALA A 308 -9.87 11.57 18.21
CA ALA A 308 -10.22 10.33 18.90
C ALA A 308 -11.69 10.36 19.34
N PHE A 309 -12.43 9.29 19.06
CA PHE A 309 -13.85 9.17 19.36
C PHE A 309 -14.10 7.86 20.11
N LEU A 310 -14.72 7.93 21.29
CA LEU A 310 -15.12 6.75 22.05
C LEU A 310 -16.56 6.39 21.70
N LEU A 311 -16.77 5.22 21.10
CA LEU A 311 -18.07 4.75 20.65
C LEU A 311 -18.60 3.65 21.60
N ASP A 312 -19.86 3.73 21.97
CA ASP A 312 -20.55 2.68 22.73
C ASP A 312 -21.16 1.63 21.79
N LEU A 313 -20.54 0.44 21.70
CA LEU A 313 -21.01 -0.62 20.79
C LEU A 313 -22.13 -1.50 21.39
N ARG A 314 -22.57 -1.22 22.61
CA ARG A 314 -23.59 -2.02 23.32
C ARG A 314 -24.99 -1.76 22.75
N PRO A 315 -25.91 -2.74 22.87
CA PRO A 315 -25.70 -4.08 23.43
C PRO A 315 -25.14 -5.09 22.41
N GLN A 316 -24.84 -4.67 21.17
CA GLN A 316 -24.42 -5.60 20.12
C GLN A 316 -23.04 -6.20 20.41
N PHE A 317 -22.12 -5.37 20.89
CA PHE A 317 -20.82 -5.78 21.38
C PHE A 317 -20.65 -5.25 22.81
N ASP A 318 -20.24 -6.09 23.74
CA ASP A 318 -20.07 -5.73 25.15
C ASP A 318 -18.73 -5.02 25.38
N SER A 319 -18.51 -3.92 24.64
CA SER A 319 -17.30 -3.12 24.68
C SER A 319 -17.56 -1.74 24.10
N ASP A 320 -16.71 -0.78 24.45
CA ASP A 320 -16.59 0.46 23.68
C ASP A 320 -15.63 0.24 22.49
N LEU A 321 -15.45 1.25 21.64
CA LEU A 321 -14.42 1.29 20.59
C LEU A 321 -13.75 2.65 20.63
N LEU A 322 -12.42 2.68 20.73
CA LEU A 322 -11.65 3.89 20.46
C LEU A 322 -11.39 3.98 18.95
N PHE A 323 -12.09 4.90 18.29
CA PHE A 323 -11.96 5.16 16.86
C PHE A 323 -11.16 6.45 16.64
N ILE A 324 -9.97 6.33 16.07
CA ILE A 324 -9.09 7.45 15.75
C ILE A 324 -9.17 7.74 14.25
N VAL A 325 -9.44 9.00 13.93
CA VAL A 325 -9.50 9.52 12.56
C VAL A 325 -8.37 10.54 12.40
N ALA A 326 -7.44 10.25 11.51
CA ALA A 326 -6.23 11.04 11.29
C ALA A 326 -6.21 11.71 9.90
N HIS A 327 -5.64 12.90 9.84
CA HIS A 327 -5.29 13.59 8.60
C HIS A 327 -3.96 14.31 8.78
N THR A 328 -2.89 13.53 8.79
CA THR A 328 -1.55 14.04 9.09
C THR A 328 -0.95 14.78 7.87
N PRO A 329 0.03 15.69 8.05
CA PRO A 329 0.56 16.54 6.99
C PRO A 329 0.93 15.81 5.69
N CYS A 330 0.50 16.37 4.55
CA CYS A 330 0.80 15.84 3.23
C CYS A 330 2.26 16.05 2.81
N CYS A 331 2.58 15.45 1.66
CA CYS A 331 3.69 15.91 0.83
C CYS A 331 5.03 15.72 1.55
N THR A 332 5.93 16.71 1.51
CA THR A 332 7.30 16.61 2.03
C THR A 332 7.42 16.87 3.54
N ASN A 333 6.33 17.11 4.27
CA ASN A 333 6.37 17.44 5.69
C ASN A 333 6.52 16.20 6.59
N ASN A 334 7.62 15.47 6.43
CA ASN A 334 7.89 14.25 7.19
C ASN A 334 8.03 14.51 8.71
N THR A 335 8.67 15.61 9.09
CA THR A 335 8.84 15.99 10.51
C THR A 335 7.49 16.24 11.18
N GLY A 336 6.60 16.98 10.51
CA GLY A 336 5.27 17.24 11.03
C GLY A 336 4.42 15.97 11.11
N ARG A 337 4.52 15.10 10.10
CA ARG A 337 3.83 13.82 10.11
C ARG A 337 4.29 12.91 11.24
N GLN A 338 5.60 12.80 11.49
CA GLN A 338 6.12 12.04 12.62
C GLN A 338 5.66 12.63 13.97
N TYR A 339 5.65 13.95 14.10
CA TYR A 339 5.20 14.62 15.33
C TYR A 339 3.74 14.27 15.66
N GLU A 340 2.84 14.32 14.66
CA GLU A 340 1.42 14.00 14.87
C GLU A 340 1.18 12.51 15.09
N ILE A 341 1.93 11.63 14.43
CA ILE A 341 1.88 10.19 14.68
C ILE A 341 2.36 9.85 16.10
N ASP A 342 3.44 10.46 16.57
CA ASP A 342 3.90 10.31 17.95
C ASP A 342 2.84 10.81 18.96
N ALA A 343 2.13 11.90 18.65
CA ALA A 343 1.03 12.40 19.46
C ALA A 343 -0.15 11.42 19.53
N ILE A 344 -0.52 10.78 18.41
CA ILE A 344 -1.55 9.72 18.36
C ILE A 344 -1.13 8.56 19.27
N MET A 345 0.12 8.11 19.16
CA MET A 345 0.61 6.97 19.95
C MET A 345 0.74 7.30 21.43
N ALA A 346 1.12 8.53 21.79
CA ALA A 346 1.10 8.99 23.18
C ALA A 346 -0.32 9.07 23.75
N PHE A 347 -1.28 9.58 22.98
CA PHE A 347 -2.70 9.61 23.38
C PHE A 347 -3.20 8.18 23.67
N ILE A 348 -2.88 7.21 22.82
CA ILE A 348 -3.27 5.81 23.03
C ILE A 348 -2.62 5.24 24.30
N ARG A 349 -1.31 5.48 24.50
CA ARG A 349 -0.60 5.03 25.70
C ARG A 349 -1.25 5.58 26.97
N GLU A 350 -1.60 6.86 26.97
CA GLU A 350 -2.22 7.55 28.11
C GLU A 350 -3.65 7.10 28.35
N ALA A 351 -4.42 6.88 27.28
CA ALA A 351 -5.78 6.34 27.37
C ALA A 351 -5.82 4.94 28.00
N ARG A 352 -4.72 4.17 27.94
CA ARG A 352 -4.60 2.86 28.58
C ARG A 352 -4.13 2.92 30.04
N ALA A 353 -3.75 4.10 30.52
CA ALA A 353 -3.32 4.32 31.90
C ALA A 353 -4.44 4.97 32.75
N PRO A 354 -4.59 4.60 34.04
CA PRO A 354 -5.56 5.26 34.91
C PRO A 354 -5.25 6.75 35.11
N GLY A 355 -6.29 7.59 35.03
CA GLY A 355 -6.23 9.00 35.45
C GLY A 355 -5.83 10.01 34.37
N GLY A 356 -5.73 9.59 33.11
CA GLY A 356 -5.65 10.49 31.95
C GLY A 356 -7.00 11.15 31.61
N GLU A 357 -7.04 11.91 30.51
CA GLU A 357 -8.29 12.51 29.98
C GLU A 357 -9.31 11.43 29.56
N LEU A 358 -8.80 10.28 29.16
CA LEU A 358 -9.54 9.06 28.87
C LEU A 358 -8.87 7.92 29.65
N THR A 359 -9.67 6.98 30.16
CA THR A 359 -9.18 5.70 30.68
C THR A 359 -10.03 4.61 30.06
N LEU A 360 -9.43 3.81 29.19
CA LEU A 360 -10.06 2.69 28.52
C LEU A 360 -10.11 1.47 29.45
N GLU A 361 -11.21 0.73 29.36
CA GLU A 361 -11.26 -0.60 29.95
C GLU A 361 -10.29 -1.53 29.20
N PRO A 362 -9.60 -2.46 29.90
CA PRO A 362 -8.73 -3.44 29.25
C PRO A 362 -9.44 -4.21 28.12
N ASN A 363 -8.72 -4.44 27.03
CA ASN A 363 -9.23 -5.06 25.80
C ASN A 363 -10.24 -4.23 25.01
N THR A 364 -10.39 -2.92 25.29
CA THR A 364 -11.15 -2.04 24.40
C THR A 364 -10.48 -2.01 23.02
N PRO A 365 -11.18 -2.36 21.92
CA PRO A 365 -10.63 -2.27 20.57
C PRO A 365 -10.20 -0.84 20.23
N ILE A 366 -9.09 -0.73 19.52
CA ILE A 366 -8.55 0.55 19.02
C ILE A 366 -8.41 0.43 17.50
N VAL A 367 -8.94 1.40 16.77
CA VAL A 367 -8.80 1.48 15.31
C VAL A 367 -8.27 2.86 14.96
N ILE A 368 -7.13 2.91 14.26
CA ILE A 368 -6.59 4.12 13.65
C ILE A 368 -6.92 4.06 12.16
N THR A 369 -7.56 5.10 11.65
CA THR A 369 -7.89 5.24 10.23
C THR A 369 -7.67 6.68 9.80
N GLY A 370 -7.54 6.94 8.51
CA GLY A 370 -7.45 8.30 8.02
C GLY A 370 -6.74 8.41 6.68
N ASP A 371 -6.65 9.65 6.19
CA ASP A 371 -5.67 10.01 5.19
C ASP A 371 -4.37 10.39 5.90
N MET A 372 -3.56 9.38 6.22
CA MET A 372 -2.32 9.58 6.96
C MET A 372 -1.18 10.05 6.06
N ASN A 373 -1.41 10.28 4.75
CA ASN A 373 -0.38 10.71 3.82
C ASN A 373 0.93 9.90 3.95
N LEU A 374 0.91 8.58 4.21
CA LEU A 374 2.13 7.78 4.41
C LEU A 374 2.92 7.59 3.09
N VAL A 375 3.56 8.66 2.66
CA VAL A 375 4.30 8.79 1.39
C VAL A 375 5.76 9.24 1.62
N GLY A 376 6.21 9.16 2.87
CA GLY A 376 7.49 9.67 3.36
C GLY A 376 8.31 8.59 4.06
N ASP A 377 8.87 8.90 5.22
CA ASP A 377 9.77 7.98 5.93
C ASP A 377 9.02 6.78 6.52
N ALA A 378 9.57 5.57 6.39
CA ALA A 378 9.00 4.33 6.92
C ALA A 378 8.77 4.37 8.43
N GLN A 379 9.60 5.14 9.15
CA GLN A 379 9.49 5.35 10.58
C GLN A 379 8.07 5.76 11.01
N GLN A 380 7.36 6.51 10.18
CA GLN A 380 5.99 6.97 10.45
C GLN A 380 5.03 5.78 10.57
N LEU A 381 5.12 4.81 9.66
CA LEU A 381 4.34 3.58 9.72
C LEU A 381 4.83 2.69 10.87
N THR A 382 6.15 2.58 11.07
CA THR A 382 6.74 1.84 12.19
C THR A 382 6.20 2.32 13.52
N THR A 383 6.15 3.63 13.78
CA THR A 383 5.61 4.19 15.03
C THR A 383 4.15 3.80 15.26
N LEU A 384 3.30 3.85 14.21
CA LEU A 384 1.89 3.46 14.33
C LEU A 384 1.73 1.98 14.70
N LEU A 385 2.59 1.12 14.15
CA LEU A 385 2.52 -0.32 14.38
C LEU A 385 3.13 -0.73 15.72
N THR A 386 4.31 -0.19 16.05
CA THR A 386 5.13 -0.68 17.18
C THR A 386 5.05 0.19 18.43
N GLY A 387 4.46 1.38 18.33
CA GLY A 387 4.47 2.38 19.40
C GLY A 387 5.85 3.00 19.67
N GLU A 388 6.78 2.91 18.72
CA GLU A 388 8.09 3.57 18.79
C GLU A 388 7.96 5.09 18.60
N ILE A 389 7.82 5.82 19.72
CA ILE A 389 7.73 7.28 19.71
C ILE A 389 9.12 7.89 19.53
N ILE A 390 9.27 8.76 18.52
CA ILE A 390 10.54 9.44 18.21
C ILE A 390 10.68 10.74 19.02
N ASN A 391 9.64 11.57 19.03
CA ASN A 391 9.59 12.83 19.75
C ASN A 391 9.26 12.60 21.23
N THR A 392 10.15 11.91 21.96
CA THR A 392 9.91 11.51 23.36
C THR A 392 9.88 12.66 24.36
N ASN A 393 10.44 13.82 24.03
CA ASN A 393 10.40 15.00 24.89
C ASN A 393 8.96 15.53 25.10
N PRO A 394 8.19 15.84 24.03
CA PRO A 394 6.78 16.22 24.17
C PRO A 394 5.86 15.02 24.45
N PHE A 395 6.18 13.83 23.94
CA PHE A 395 5.22 12.72 23.90
C PHE A 395 5.56 11.53 24.79
N GLY A 396 6.60 11.61 25.61
CA GLY A 396 6.99 10.53 26.52
C GLY A 396 7.57 9.30 25.80
N PRO A 397 7.81 8.20 26.53
CA PRO A 397 8.53 7.04 26.00
C PRO A 397 7.67 6.16 25.10
N SER A 398 8.32 5.37 24.24
CA SER A 398 7.70 4.28 23.48
C SER A 398 7.02 3.24 24.38
N PHE A 399 6.07 2.50 23.81
CA PHE A 399 5.27 1.48 24.50
C PHE A 399 4.79 0.40 23.52
N SER A 400 4.37 -0.77 24.03
CA SER A 400 3.69 -1.77 23.20
C SER A 400 2.23 -1.38 23.01
N PRO A 401 1.75 -1.16 21.77
CA PRO A 401 0.47 -0.52 21.53
C PRO A 401 -0.74 -1.43 21.76
N ASP A 402 -0.61 -2.74 21.56
CA ASP A 402 -1.69 -3.69 21.82
C ASP A 402 -1.79 -4.09 23.32
N TRP A 403 -2.95 -4.61 23.70
CA TRP A 403 -3.28 -5.03 25.06
C TRP A 403 -2.52 -6.26 25.53
N ASP A 404 -2.18 -7.16 24.61
CA ASP A 404 -1.41 -8.38 24.89
C ASP A 404 0.11 -8.17 24.79
N GLY A 405 0.54 -6.96 24.43
CA GLY A 405 1.94 -6.58 24.30
C GLY A 405 2.52 -6.76 22.89
N SER A 406 1.74 -7.18 21.89
CA SER A 406 2.16 -7.16 20.50
C SER A 406 2.11 -5.75 19.90
N ASP A 407 2.64 -5.65 18.68
CA ASP A 407 2.42 -4.52 17.78
C ASP A 407 0.95 -4.51 17.31
N PHE A 408 0.47 -3.36 16.86
CA PHE A 408 -0.79 -3.29 16.13
C PHE A 408 -0.67 -4.00 14.77
N SER A 409 -1.79 -4.57 14.34
CA SER A 409 -1.88 -5.20 13.03
C SER A 409 -2.12 -4.16 11.93
N ASP A 410 -1.30 -4.17 10.89
CA ASP A 410 -1.67 -3.54 9.62
C ASP A 410 -2.69 -4.42 8.89
N LEU A 411 -3.82 -3.82 8.48
CA LEU A 411 -4.90 -4.55 7.81
C LEU A 411 -4.65 -4.78 6.32
N LEU A 412 -3.67 -4.08 5.72
CA LEU A 412 -3.28 -4.19 4.31
C LEU A 412 -4.49 -4.38 3.35
N PRO A 413 -5.46 -3.45 3.35
CA PRO A 413 -6.67 -3.60 2.57
C PRO A 413 -6.36 -3.59 1.08
N ARG A 414 -6.89 -4.57 0.34
CA ARG A 414 -6.67 -4.65 -1.11
C ARG A 414 -7.32 -3.50 -1.86
N HIS A 415 -6.59 -2.95 -2.81
CA HIS A 415 -7.15 -2.00 -3.75
C HIS A 415 -8.05 -2.71 -4.77
N THR A 416 -9.24 -2.17 -5.00
CA THR A 416 -10.19 -2.78 -5.94
C THR A 416 -9.73 -2.54 -7.37
N LEU A 417 -9.56 -3.61 -8.15
CA LEU A 417 -9.13 -3.57 -9.56
C LEU A 417 -7.71 -3.02 -9.79
N LEU A 418 -6.89 -2.97 -8.74
CA LEU A 418 -5.45 -2.73 -8.85
C LEU A 418 -4.69 -4.03 -8.50
N PRO A 419 -3.46 -4.17 -9.01
CA PRO A 419 -2.62 -5.34 -8.79
C PRO A 419 -2.38 -5.61 -7.31
#